data_AF-A0A7Z6TE33-F1
#
_entry.id   AF-A0A7Z6TE33-F1
#
_cell.length_a   1.000
_cell.length_b   1.000
_cell.length_c   1.000
_cell.angle_alpha   90.00
_cell.angle_beta   90.00
_cell.angle_gamma   90.00
#
_symmetry.space_group_name_H-M   'P 1'
#
loop_
_entity.id
_entity.type
_entity.pdbx_description
1 polymer ?
#
loop_
_entity_poly.entity_id
_entity_poly.type
_entity_poly.pdbx_seq_one_letter_code
_entity_poly.pdbx_strand_id
1 'polypeptide(L)'
;MPALDPSPAGAACRHRGLRPCPLRRVRRIKLRSARCGRPSHYDHGMFEYHGWITVRETTADDDDESRLRQIVDELRLRIARTDSPYLLDLRWMNGEPFIHLGGYSNHRSSPDVIELFEQVAVVAPGSYGLLHVRDDEEPDHGNEVRVLRLVRGVVTQHTEALLSPCIPTVEDPFIG
;
A
#
# COMPACT_ATOMS: atom_id res chain seq x y z
N MET A 1 9.29 80.05 -8.44
CA MET A 1 9.07 80.66 -7.12
C MET A 1 7.68 80.29 -6.63
N PRO A 2 7.43 80.10 -5.33
CA PRO A 2 7.99 79.07 -4.43
C PRO A 2 6.88 78.27 -3.72
N ALA A 3 7.34 77.38 -2.84
CA ALA A 3 6.67 76.45 -1.94
C ALA A 3 5.44 76.96 -1.15
N LEU A 4 4.58 76.04 -0.72
CA LEU A 4 4.48 75.62 0.70
C LEU A 4 3.34 74.60 0.90
N ASP A 5 3.72 73.45 1.47
CA ASP A 5 2.86 72.54 2.24
C ASP A 5 2.21 73.29 3.43
N PRO A 6 1.03 72.85 3.92
CA PRO A 6 1.07 71.85 4.98
C PRO A 6 -0.08 70.82 5.00
N SER A 7 0.28 69.64 5.51
CA SER A 7 -0.60 68.62 6.12
C SER A 7 -1.51 69.22 7.20
N PRO A 8 -2.68 68.60 7.51
CA PRO A 8 -2.64 67.62 8.59
C PRO A 8 -3.58 66.40 8.45
N ALA A 9 -3.09 65.29 9.00
CA ALA A 9 -3.75 64.36 9.92
C ALA A 9 -5.15 63.77 9.61
N GLY A 10 -5.17 62.43 9.56
CA GLY A 10 -6.12 61.68 10.40
C GLY A 10 -7.26 60.98 9.67
N ALA A 11 -7.00 59.79 9.10
CA ALA A 11 -8.04 58.77 8.96
C ALA A 11 -7.43 57.39 9.15
N ALA A 12 -7.71 56.82 10.32
CA ALA A 12 -7.31 55.47 10.72
C ALA A 12 -7.96 54.41 9.81
N CYS A 13 -7.16 53.75 8.99
CA CYS A 13 -7.61 52.56 8.26
C CYS A 13 -7.34 51.32 9.13
N ARG A 14 -8.38 50.83 9.79
CA ARG A 14 -8.41 49.54 10.47
C ARG A 14 -8.63 48.45 9.43
N HIS A 15 -7.60 47.68 9.07
CA HIS A 15 -7.82 46.35 8.50
C HIS A 15 -7.15 45.29 9.37
N ARG A 16 -8.03 44.52 10.01
CA ARG A 16 -7.75 43.44 10.95
C ARG A 16 -6.99 42.32 10.26
N GLY A 17 -6.09 41.73 11.03
CA GLY A 17 -5.22 40.63 10.63
C GLY A 17 -5.96 39.44 10.03
N LEU A 18 -5.28 38.88 9.04
CA LEU A 18 -5.43 37.53 8.53
C LEU A 18 -5.58 36.54 9.70
N ARG A 19 -6.69 35.81 9.71
CA ARG A 19 -6.91 34.70 10.65
C ARG A 19 -6.07 33.51 10.19
N PRO A 20 -5.27 32.87 11.07
CA PRO A 20 -4.63 31.60 10.76
C PRO A 20 -5.68 30.48 10.64
N CYS A 21 -5.49 29.63 9.62
CA CYS A 21 -6.26 28.40 9.41
C CYS A 21 -6.22 27.52 10.67
N PRO A 22 -7.35 26.95 11.13
CA PRO A 22 -7.33 26.02 12.24
C PRO A 22 -6.77 24.68 11.75
N LEU A 23 -5.55 24.36 12.19
CA LEU A 23 -4.98 23.03 12.17
C LEU A 23 -6.00 22.04 12.75
N ARG A 24 -6.45 21.08 11.93
CA ARG A 24 -7.30 19.98 12.37
C ARG A 24 -6.53 19.17 13.42
N ARG A 25 -7.06 19.16 14.65
CA ARG A 25 -6.61 18.28 15.73
C ARG A 25 -6.70 16.83 15.27
N VAL A 26 -5.56 16.17 15.09
CA VAL A 26 -5.47 14.72 14.99
C VAL A 26 -5.89 14.15 16.36
N ARG A 27 -7.04 13.48 16.40
CA ARG A 27 -7.48 12.77 17.60
C ARG A 27 -6.58 11.55 17.76
N ARG A 28 -5.76 11.52 18.83
CA ARG A 28 -5.14 10.29 19.34
C ARG A 28 -6.27 9.34 19.75
N ILE A 29 -6.58 8.36 18.92
CA ILE A 29 -7.44 7.24 19.30
C ILE A 29 -6.59 6.38 20.22
N LYS A 30 -6.97 6.30 21.51
CA LYS A 30 -6.42 5.30 22.43
C LYS A 30 -6.88 3.94 21.93
N LEU A 31 -5.97 3.18 21.32
CA LEU A 31 -6.13 1.75 21.04
C LEU A 31 -6.41 1.04 22.38
N ARG A 32 -7.64 0.56 22.55
CA ARG A 32 -7.93 -0.44 23.56
C ARG A 32 -7.35 -1.75 23.03
N SER A 33 -6.26 -2.19 23.64
CA SER A 33 -5.72 -3.54 23.49
C SER A 33 -6.85 -4.55 23.64
N ALA A 34 -7.31 -5.12 22.53
CA ALA A 34 -8.14 -6.30 22.55
C ALA A 34 -7.25 -7.44 23.06
N ARG A 35 -7.73 -8.13 24.10
CA ARG A 35 -7.03 -9.24 24.73
C ARG A 35 -6.97 -10.36 23.70
N CYS A 36 -5.77 -10.73 23.27
CA CYS A 36 -5.55 -11.96 22.52
C CYS A 36 -6.05 -13.14 23.37
N GLY A 37 -6.97 -13.92 22.79
CA GLY A 37 -7.37 -15.22 23.30
C GLY A 37 -6.18 -16.18 23.31
N ARG A 38 -6.28 -17.21 24.13
CA ARG A 38 -5.21 -18.17 24.48
C ARG A 38 -4.61 -18.89 23.26
N PRO A 39 -3.33 -19.29 23.32
CA PRO A 39 -2.68 -20.04 22.25
C PRO A 39 -3.16 -21.51 22.24
N SER A 40 -3.68 -22.00 21.12
CA SER A 40 -3.78 -23.43 20.85
C SER A 40 -2.45 -23.93 20.27
N HIS A 41 -2.04 -25.12 20.70
CA HIS A 41 -0.77 -25.75 20.36
C HIS A 41 -0.71 -26.21 18.89
N TYR A 42 0.42 -25.93 18.23
CA TYR A 42 0.83 -26.25 16.85
C TYR A 42 0.09 -25.54 15.74
N ASP A 43 0.46 -24.28 15.54
CA ASP A 43 0.08 -23.45 14.41
C ASP A 43 1.36 -22.70 14.00
N HIS A 44 2.27 -23.40 13.31
CA HIS A 44 3.61 -22.92 12.94
C HIS A 44 3.71 -22.48 11.48
N GLY A 45 2.59 -22.41 10.74
CA GLY A 45 2.58 -21.95 9.37
C GLY A 45 3.20 -20.57 9.23
N MET A 46 4.11 -20.44 8.28
CA MET A 46 4.72 -19.18 7.89
C MET A 46 4.15 -18.76 6.55
N PHE A 47 3.38 -17.68 6.57
CA PHE A 47 2.94 -16.98 5.37
C PHE A 47 3.67 -15.64 5.25
N GLU A 48 4.73 -15.62 4.45
CA GLU A 48 5.50 -14.42 4.14
C GLU A 48 5.12 -13.90 2.75
N TYR A 49 4.96 -12.59 2.62
CA TYR A 49 4.73 -11.96 1.33
C TYR A 49 5.40 -10.60 1.21
N HIS A 50 5.91 -10.30 0.02
CA HIS A 50 6.48 -9.00 -0.34
C HIS A 50 6.15 -8.67 -1.78
N GLY A 51 5.73 -7.45 -2.05
CA GLY A 51 5.35 -7.09 -3.40
C GLY A 51 5.13 -5.61 -3.64
N TRP A 52 4.96 -5.30 -4.91
CA TRP A 52 4.68 -3.94 -5.38
C TRP A 52 3.82 -3.98 -6.63
N ILE A 53 3.07 -2.91 -6.86
CA ILE A 53 2.30 -2.69 -8.08
C ILE A 53 2.46 -1.23 -8.50
N THR A 54 2.80 -0.99 -9.76
CA THR A 54 2.59 0.29 -10.43
C THR A 54 1.18 0.31 -11.00
N VAL A 55 0.34 1.22 -10.51
CA VAL A 55 -1.07 1.28 -10.89
C VAL A 55 -1.23 2.15 -12.12
N ARG A 56 -1.79 1.58 -13.19
CA ARG A 56 -2.09 2.27 -14.46
C ARG A 56 -3.46 1.87 -14.96
N GLU A 57 -4.21 2.84 -15.44
CA GLU A 57 -5.57 2.61 -15.95
C GLU A 57 -5.52 1.76 -17.22
N THR A 58 -4.73 2.14 -18.21
CA THR A 58 -4.61 1.45 -19.49
C THR A 58 -3.16 1.19 -19.88
N THR A 59 -2.99 0.34 -20.90
CA THR A 59 -1.69 0.10 -21.55
C THR A 59 -1.42 1.07 -22.71
N ALA A 60 -2.41 1.89 -23.06
CA ALA A 60 -2.29 2.93 -24.08
C ALA A 60 -1.62 4.18 -23.51
N ASP A 61 -1.04 5.00 -24.38
CA ASP A 61 -0.38 6.27 -24.03
C ASP A 61 -1.38 7.44 -23.86
N ASP A 62 -2.66 7.11 -23.59
CA ASP A 62 -3.75 8.06 -23.38
C ASP A 62 -4.15 8.02 -21.90
N ASP A 63 -3.39 8.76 -21.10
CA ASP A 63 -3.56 8.80 -19.64
C ASP A 63 -4.77 9.67 -19.27
N ASP A 64 -5.92 9.04 -19.01
CA ASP A 64 -7.03 9.69 -18.32
C ASP A 64 -6.72 9.79 -16.82
N GLU A 65 -6.04 10.88 -16.44
CA GLU A 65 -5.73 11.18 -15.04
C GLU A 65 -6.96 11.15 -14.11
N SER A 66 -8.13 11.55 -14.63
CA SER A 66 -9.34 11.63 -13.83
C SER A 66 -9.85 10.23 -13.48
N ARG A 67 -9.79 9.31 -14.44
CA ARG A 67 -10.12 7.90 -14.26
C ARG A 67 -9.10 7.19 -13.38
N LEU A 68 -7.80 7.47 -13.57
CA LEU A 68 -6.75 6.92 -12.71
C LEU A 68 -6.95 7.31 -11.24
N ARG A 69 -7.32 8.57 -10.96
CA ARG A 69 -7.63 9.02 -9.59
C ARG A 69 -8.84 8.30 -9.00
N GLN A 70 -9.89 8.05 -9.79
CA GLN A 70 -11.06 7.29 -9.34
C GLN A 70 -10.69 5.85 -8.97
N ILE A 71 -9.90 5.18 -9.81
CA ILE A 71 -9.35 3.84 -9.56
C ILE A 71 -8.54 3.84 -8.26
N VAL A 72 -7.65 4.82 -8.08
CA VAL A 72 -6.82 4.93 -6.88
C VAL A 72 -7.67 5.12 -5.62
N ASP A 73 -8.72 5.94 -5.67
CA ASP A 73 -9.61 6.15 -4.53
C ASP A 73 -10.42 4.89 -4.20
N GLU A 74 -10.85 4.12 -5.20
CA GLU A 74 -11.48 2.81 -5.00
C GLU A 74 -10.52 1.82 -4.32
N LEU A 75 -9.29 1.70 -4.83
CA LEU A 75 -8.26 0.84 -4.27
C LEU A 75 -7.90 1.23 -2.83
N ARG A 76 -7.83 2.53 -2.52
CA ARG A 76 -7.64 3.03 -1.15
C ARG A 76 -8.77 2.60 -0.21
N LEU A 77 -10.02 2.68 -0.66
CA LEU A 77 -11.15 2.24 0.16
C LEU A 77 -11.11 0.72 0.41
N ARG A 78 -10.64 -0.07 -0.56
CA ARG A 78 -10.46 -1.51 -0.39
C ARG A 78 -9.34 -1.81 0.60
N ILE A 79 -8.19 -1.16 0.44
CA ILE A 79 -7.04 -1.26 1.35
C ILE A 79 -7.44 -0.85 2.78
N ALA A 80 -8.26 0.19 2.96
CA ALA A 80 -8.70 0.59 4.29
C ALA A 80 -9.64 -0.42 4.98
N ARG A 81 -10.35 -1.26 4.22
CA ARG A 81 -11.18 -2.37 4.76
C ARG A 81 -10.39 -3.64 5.04
N THR A 82 -9.23 -3.73 4.40
CA THR A 82 -8.25 -4.80 4.49
C THR A 82 -7.53 -4.56 5.82
N ASP A 83 -8.07 -5.09 6.92
CA ASP A 83 -7.56 -4.92 8.29
C ASP A 83 -6.24 -5.71 8.49
N SER A 84 -5.26 -5.45 7.61
CA SER A 84 -3.94 -6.06 7.66
C SER A 84 -3.10 -5.33 8.70
N PRO A 85 -2.52 -6.05 9.68
CA PRO A 85 -1.58 -5.46 10.63
C PRO A 85 -0.20 -5.16 9.99
N TYR A 86 -0.02 -5.51 8.72
CA TYR A 86 1.27 -5.46 8.00
C TYR A 86 1.35 -4.30 7.00
N LEU A 87 2.45 -4.23 6.24
CA LEU A 87 2.66 -3.20 5.24
C LEU A 87 1.68 -3.39 4.08
N LEU A 88 0.76 -2.45 3.96
CA LEU A 88 -0.11 -2.27 2.82
C LEU A 88 -0.33 -0.77 2.61
N ASP A 89 0.41 -0.19 1.67
CA ASP A 89 0.45 1.25 1.46
C ASP A 89 0.21 1.60 0.00
N LEU A 90 -0.64 2.60 -0.26
CA LEU A 90 -0.88 3.15 -1.59
C LEU A 90 -0.47 4.62 -1.62
N ARG A 91 0.55 4.93 -2.41
CA ARG A 91 1.15 6.27 -2.50
C ARG A 91 1.33 6.76 -3.92
N TRP A 92 1.14 8.06 -4.09
CA TRP A 92 1.58 8.76 -5.29
C TRP A 92 3.05 9.13 -5.15
N MET A 93 3.85 8.79 -6.14
CA MET A 93 5.27 9.16 -6.24
C MET A 93 5.53 9.69 -7.65
N ASN A 94 5.95 10.95 -7.75
CA ASN A 94 6.21 11.62 -9.04
C ASN A 94 5.06 11.54 -10.06
N GLY A 95 3.81 11.58 -9.59
CA GLY A 95 2.63 11.52 -10.47
C GLY A 95 2.16 10.11 -10.82
N GLU A 96 2.86 9.06 -10.40
CA GLU A 96 2.43 7.67 -10.56
C GLU A 96 1.97 7.07 -9.21
N PRO A 97 0.84 6.34 -9.17
CA PRO A 97 0.41 5.62 -7.99
C PRO A 97 1.07 4.24 -7.87
N PHE A 98 1.55 3.93 -6.67
CA PHE A 98 2.18 2.65 -6.34
C PHE A 98 1.52 2.03 -5.12
N ILE A 99 1.38 0.71 -5.15
CA ILE A 99 0.98 -0.11 -4.00
C ILE A 99 2.22 -0.87 -3.54
N HIS A 100 2.48 -0.86 -2.23
CA HIS A 100 3.52 -1.66 -1.58
C HIS A 100 2.90 -2.61 -0.57
N LEU A 101 3.39 -3.85 -0.59
CA LEU A 101 2.89 -4.97 0.18
C LEU A 101 4.07 -5.63 0.89
N GLY A 102 3.92 -5.92 2.17
CA GLY A 102 4.90 -6.68 2.93
C GLY A 102 4.29 -7.19 4.22
N GLY A 103 4.47 -8.47 4.53
CA GLY A 103 3.93 -9.04 5.75
C GLY A 103 4.44 -10.43 6.05
N TYR A 104 4.32 -10.79 7.32
CA TYR A 104 4.71 -12.10 7.84
C TYR A 104 3.62 -12.52 8.83
N SER A 105 2.72 -13.38 8.37
CA SER A 105 1.59 -13.87 9.14
C SER A 105 1.81 -15.31 9.54
N ASN A 106 1.50 -15.62 10.81
CA ASN A 106 1.58 -16.98 11.32
C ASN A 106 0.43 -17.87 10.82
N HIS A 107 -0.56 -17.33 10.11
CA HIS A 107 -1.58 -18.08 9.36
C HIS A 107 -1.93 -17.37 8.06
N ARG A 108 -2.49 -18.13 7.11
CA ARG A 108 -3.25 -17.63 5.95
C ARG A 108 -4.58 -16.95 6.35
N SER A 109 -4.57 -16.21 7.45
CA SER A 109 -5.69 -15.39 7.91
C SER A 109 -5.63 -14.06 7.18
N SER A 110 -6.55 -13.92 6.22
CA SER A 110 -6.78 -12.79 5.33
C SER A 110 -6.48 -11.40 5.94
N PRO A 111 -6.11 -10.41 5.13
CA PRO A 111 -6.74 -10.23 3.82
C PRO A 111 -5.90 -10.75 2.68
N ASP A 112 -6.58 -11.39 1.72
CA ASP A 112 -5.95 -12.13 0.64
C ASP A 112 -5.23 -11.15 -0.31
N VAL A 113 -3.94 -10.95 -0.08
CA VAL A 113 -3.08 -10.09 -0.89
C VAL A 113 -3.06 -10.53 -2.36
N ILE A 114 -3.39 -11.80 -2.62
CA ILE A 114 -3.61 -12.34 -3.95
C ILE A 114 -4.89 -11.75 -4.56
N GLU A 115 -6.00 -11.70 -3.82
CA GLU A 115 -7.23 -11.05 -4.29
C GLU A 115 -6.98 -9.57 -4.63
N LEU A 116 -6.15 -8.85 -3.86
CA LEU A 116 -5.81 -7.46 -4.21
C LEU A 116 -5.12 -7.38 -5.57
N PHE A 117 -4.19 -8.30 -5.87
CA PHE A 117 -3.54 -8.39 -7.18
C PHE A 117 -4.55 -8.64 -8.30
N GLU A 118 -5.48 -9.58 -8.12
CA GLU A 118 -6.52 -9.89 -9.08
C GLU A 118 -7.47 -8.71 -9.30
N GLN A 119 -7.85 -8.01 -8.23
CA GLN A 119 -8.70 -6.83 -8.32
C GLN A 119 -8.01 -5.70 -9.09
N VAL A 120 -6.74 -5.42 -8.80
CA VAL A 120 -5.98 -4.41 -9.55
C VAL A 120 -5.90 -4.78 -11.04
N ALA A 121 -5.75 -6.07 -11.36
CA ALA A 121 -5.77 -6.57 -12.73
C ALA A 121 -7.07 -6.21 -13.48
N VAL A 122 -8.21 -6.25 -12.77
CA VAL A 122 -9.53 -5.94 -13.33
C VAL A 122 -9.77 -4.45 -13.45
N VAL A 123 -9.53 -3.67 -12.38
CA VAL A 123 -9.90 -2.24 -12.35
C VAL A 123 -8.87 -1.34 -13.03
N ALA A 124 -7.62 -1.81 -13.14
CA ALA A 124 -6.49 -1.06 -13.66
C ALA A 124 -5.64 -1.96 -14.58
N PRO A 125 -6.16 -2.39 -15.74
CA PRO A 125 -5.50 -3.35 -16.62
C PRO A 125 -4.16 -2.86 -17.18
N GLY A 126 -3.86 -1.56 -17.14
CA GLY A 126 -2.53 -1.03 -17.45
C GLY A 126 -1.45 -1.42 -16.43
N SER A 127 -1.84 -1.83 -15.24
CA SER A 127 -0.95 -2.05 -14.10
C SER A 127 -0.01 -3.22 -14.31
N TYR A 128 1.13 -3.14 -13.63
CA TYR A 128 2.10 -4.23 -13.55
C TYR A 128 2.76 -4.29 -12.19
N GLY A 129 3.20 -5.48 -11.79
CA GLY A 129 3.78 -5.70 -10.47
C GLY A 129 4.14 -7.15 -10.21
N LEU A 130 4.84 -7.37 -9.10
CA LEU A 130 5.23 -8.68 -8.60
C LEU A 130 4.85 -8.81 -7.12
N LEU A 131 4.41 -10.01 -6.73
CA LEU A 131 4.17 -10.40 -5.35
C LEU A 131 4.83 -11.75 -5.10
N HIS A 132 5.88 -11.73 -4.30
CA HIS A 132 6.52 -12.92 -3.76
C HIS A 132 5.72 -13.41 -2.56
N VAL A 133 5.47 -14.72 -2.51
CA VAL A 133 4.74 -15.40 -1.44
C VAL A 133 5.50 -16.67 -1.08
N ARG A 134 5.69 -16.89 0.21
CA ARG A 134 6.19 -18.15 0.77
C ARG A 134 5.15 -18.65 1.78
N ASP A 135 4.70 -19.87 1.56
CA ASP A 135 3.69 -20.56 2.36
C ASP A 135 4.22 -21.97 2.65
N ASP A 136 4.80 -22.17 3.83
CA ASP A 136 5.43 -23.44 4.20
C ASP A 136 4.43 -24.56 4.52
N GLU A 137 3.14 -24.23 4.65
CA GLU A 137 2.06 -25.18 4.85
C GLU A 137 1.52 -25.77 3.53
N GLU A 138 1.89 -25.19 2.38
CA GLU A 138 1.46 -25.68 1.08
C GLU A 138 2.17 -27.01 0.75
N PRO A 139 1.47 -28.16 0.71
CA PRO A 139 2.13 -29.48 0.69
C PRO A 139 3.07 -29.69 -0.49
N ASP A 140 2.75 -29.11 -1.64
CA ASP A 140 3.52 -29.26 -2.89
C ASP A 140 4.55 -28.15 -3.11
N HIS A 141 4.44 -27.03 -2.37
CA HIS A 141 5.23 -25.81 -2.61
C HIS A 141 5.87 -25.22 -1.34
N GLY A 142 5.83 -25.91 -0.20
CA GLY A 142 6.31 -25.39 1.09
C GLY A 142 7.81 -25.06 1.13
N ASN A 143 8.58 -25.58 0.17
CA ASN A 143 10.00 -25.26 -0.01
C ASN A 143 10.25 -24.32 -1.21
N GLU A 144 9.24 -23.62 -1.69
CA GLU A 144 9.32 -22.70 -2.82
C GLU A 144 8.87 -21.29 -2.44
N VAL A 145 9.53 -20.29 -3.02
CA VAL A 145 8.95 -18.94 -3.09
C VAL A 145 8.17 -18.86 -4.40
N ARG A 146 6.88 -18.59 -4.30
CA ARG A 146 6.01 -18.35 -5.46
C ARG A 146 6.00 -16.86 -5.79
N VAL A 147 5.92 -16.54 -7.07
CA VAL A 147 5.76 -15.15 -7.54
C VAL A 147 4.50 -15.02 -8.38
N LEU A 148 3.61 -14.13 -7.94
CA LEU A 148 2.49 -13.67 -8.74
C LEU A 148 2.95 -12.48 -9.57
N ARG A 149 2.77 -12.60 -10.87
CA ARG A 149 3.08 -11.58 -11.87
C ARG A 149 1.79 -10.99 -12.40
N LEU A 150 1.59 -9.70 -12.14
CA LEU A 150 0.55 -8.89 -12.75
C LEU A 150 1.13 -8.15 -13.95
N VAL A 151 0.57 -8.39 -15.14
CA VAL A 151 0.91 -7.64 -16.36
C VAL A 151 -0.32 -7.56 -17.26
N ARG A 152 -0.68 -6.34 -17.70
CA ARG A 152 -1.74 -6.10 -18.69
C ARG A 152 -3.10 -6.71 -18.28
N GLY A 153 -3.45 -6.57 -17.00
CA GLY A 153 -4.71 -7.09 -16.44
C GLY A 153 -4.75 -8.61 -16.27
N VAL A 154 -3.61 -9.30 -16.39
CA VAL A 154 -3.49 -10.74 -16.20
C VAL A 154 -2.56 -11.04 -15.03
N VAL A 155 -3.02 -11.87 -14.09
CA VAL A 155 -2.20 -12.44 -13.03
C VAL A 155 -1.77 -13.84 -13.44
N THR A 156 -0.47 -14.09 -13.39
CA THR A 156 0.12 -15.41 -13.63
C THR A 156 1.00 -15.80 -12.46
N GLN A 157 1.13 -17.09 -12.21
CA GLN A 157 1.94 -17.61 -11.12
C GLN A 157 3.17 -18.32 -11.66
N HIS A 158 4.31 -18.10 -11.02
CA HIS A 158 5.59 -18.73 -11.33
C HIS A 158 6.30 -19.11 -10.03
N THR A 159 7.33 -19.96 -10.13
CA THR A 159 8.27 -20.20 -9.04
C THR A 159 9.42 -19.19 -9.14
N GLU A 160 9.79 -18.55 -8.04
CA GLU A 160 10.93 -17.64 -7.95
C GLU A 160 12.22 -18.47 -7.91
N ALA A 161 12.84 -18.65 -9.07
CA ALA A 161 14.02 -19.49 -9.25
C ALA A 161 15.27 -18.98 -8.51
N LEU A 162 15.32 -17.70 -8.12
CA LEU A 162 16.47 -17.15 -7.40
C LEU A 162 16.44 -17.44 -5.90
N LEU A 163 15.27 -17.77 -5.36
CA LEU A 163 15.07 -18.07 -3.93
C LEU A 163 14.62 -19.52 -3.68
N SER A 164 14.28 -20.25 -4.75
CA SER A 164 13.77 -21.62 -4.67
C SER A 164 14.80 -22.64 -5.15
N PRO A 165 14.94 -23.80 -4.48
CA PRO A 165 14.22 -24.18 -3.26
C PRO A 165 14.74 -23.41 -2.04
N CYS A 166 13.88 -23.02 -1.10
CA CYS A 166 14.27 -22.25 0.09
C CYS A 166 15.34 -22.98 0.91
N ILE A 167 15.24 -24.30 1.03
CA ILE A 167 16.25 -25.18 1.60
C ILE A 167 16.85 -26.01 0.44
N PRO A 168 18.17 -25.94 0.17
CA PRO A 168 19.22 -25.27 0.97
C PRO A 168 19.58 -23.83 0.53
N THR A 169 18.82 -23.21 -0.39
CA THR A 169 19.29 -21.97 -1.06
C THR A 169 19.31 -20.75 -0.15
N VAL A 170 18.25 -20.58 0.65
CA VAL A 170 18.05 -19.47 1.59
C VAL A 170 18.35 -19.90 3.02
N GLU A 171 17.95 -21.13 3.38
CA GLU A 171 18.08 -21.71 4.70
C GLU A 171 18.90 -23.01 4.65
N ASP A 172 19.68 -23.29 5.70
CA ASP A 172 20.38 -24.56 5.80
C ASP A 172 19.40 -25.73 6.03
N PRO A 173 19.69 -26.94 5.49
CA PRO A 173 18.94 -28.14 5.87
C PRO A 173 19.01 -28.36 7.37
N PHE A 174 17.89 -28.73 7.99
CA PHE A 174 17.87 -29.08 9.40
C PHE A 174 18.72 -30.35 9.62
N ILE A 175 19.88 -30.18 10.25
CA ILE A 175 20.72 -31.29 10.71
C ILE A 175 20.25 -31.61 12.14
N GLY A 176 19.40 -32.62 12.26
CA GLY A 176 18.98 -33.18 13.56
C GLY A 176 20.11 -33.86 14.30
#